data_AF-A0A7J9VWC5-F1
#
_entry.id   AF-A0A7J9VWC5-F1
#
_cell.length_a   1.000
_cell.length_b   1.000
_cell.length_c   1.000
_cell.angle_alpha   90.00
_cell.angle_beta   90.00
_cell.angle_gamma   90.00
#
_symmetry.space_group_name_H-M   'P 1'
#
loop_
_entity.id
_entity.type
_entity.pdbx_description
1 polymer ?
#
loop_
_entity_poly.entity_id
_entity_poly.type
_entity_poly.pdbx_seq_one_letter_code
_entity_poly.pdbx_strand_id
1 'polypeptide(L)'
;MARAATHPRGTPSPRTPPVRTARCRAPRRRAGGSATLPLELRLRELVAEVGPRWLAVVGITAYRIAFASPRAVVGPQQLRLGATRVWALPNPSGLNAHWPLPAMVSEFARLRVAAAAAAEDA
;
A
#
# COMPACT_ATOMS: atom_id res chain seq x y z
N MET A 1 4.26 -47.65 44.30
CA MET A 1 3.99 -47.56 42.85
C MET A 1 2.61 -46.90 42.69
N ALA A 2 2.31 -45.86 41.91
CA ALA A 2 3.04 -45.08 40.91
C ALA A 2 2.42 -43.66 40.82
N ARG A 3 3.33 -42.66 40.75
CA ARG A 3 3.31 -41.35 40.08
C ARG A 3 2.01 -40.53 39.94
N ALA A 4 2.01 -39.37 40.60
CA ALA A 4 1.23 -38.20 40.22
C ALA A 4 1.79 -37.58 38.93
N ALA A 5 0.91 -37.34 37.95
CA ALA A 5 1.26 -36.73 36.66
C ALA A 5 1.35 -35.20 36.79
N THR A 6 2.58 -34.68 36.82
CA THR A 6 2.89 -33.26 36.72
C THR A 6 2.61 -32.77 35.29
N HIS A 7 1.63 -31.90 35.11
CA HIS A 7 1.40 -31.23 33.82
C HIS A 7 2.43 -30.10 33.63
N PRO A 8 3.14 -30.01 32.50
CA PRO A 8 3.99 -28.86 32.20
C PRO A 8 3.10 -27.65 31.83
N ARG A 9 3.42 -26.51 32.44
CA ARG A 9 2.76 -25.22 32.22
C ARG A 9 2.93 -24.83 30.75
N GLY A 10 1.82 -24.57 30.05
CA GLY A 10 1.81 -24.08 28.68
C GLY A 10 2.54 -22.75 28.55
N THR A 11 3.34 -22.61 27.49
CA THR A 11 3.99 -21.35 27.11
C THR A 11 2.94 -20.31 26.71
N PRO A 12 3.02 -19.05 27.18
CA PRO A 12 2.09 -18.02 26.74
C PRO A 12 2.34 -17.66 25.26
N SER A 13 1.29 -17.75 24.46
CA SER A 13 1.28 -17.34 23.05
C SER A 13 1.60 -15.85 22.92
N PRO A 14 2.43 -15.41 21.95
CA PRO A 14 2.75 -14.00 21.78
C PRO A 14 1.49 -13.24 21.36
N ARG A 15 1.12 -12.21 22.14
CA ARG A 15 0.01 -11.32 21.80
C ARG A 15 0.40 -10.47 20.60
N THR A 16 -0.27 -10.68 19.46
CA THR A 16 -0.16 -9.81 18.30
C THR A 16 -0.61 -8.40 18.68
N PRO A 17 0.22 -7.35 18.51
CA PRO A 17 -0.21 -5.99 18.79
C PRO A 17 -1.37 -5.60 17.84
N PRO A 18 -2.33 -4.77 18.28
CA PRO A 18 -3.42 -4.36 17.42
C PRO A 18 -2.85 -3.58 16.24
N VAL A 19 -3.14 -4.06 15.02
CA VAL A 19 -2.89 -3.30 13.79
C VAL A 19 -3.76 -2.05 13.85
N ARG A 20 -3.13 -0.91 14.13
CA ARG A 20 -3.76 0.40 14.07
C ARG A 20 -4.08 0.68 12.61
N THR A 21 -5.32 0.42 12.20
CA THR A 21 -5.82 0.81 10.88
C THR A 21 -5.94 2.33 10.86
N ALA A 22 -4.86 3.00 10.49
CA ALA A 22 -4.92 4.41 10.12
C ALA A 22 -5.83 4.48 8.88
N ARG A 23 -7.09 4.84 9.10
CA ARG A 23 -8.00 5.17 8.02
C ARG A 23 -7.45 6.46 7.41
N CYS A 24 -6.76 6.37 6.29
CA CYS A 24 -6.44 7.56 5.49
C CYS A 24 -7.77 8.20 5.10
N ARG A 25 -8.14 9.27 5.78
CA ARG A 25 -9.31 10.08 5.42
C ARG A 25 -8.92 10.86 4.18
N ALA A 26 -9.17 10.30 3.01
CA ALA A 26 -9.07 11.05 1.77
C ALA A 26 -9.97 12.30 1.89
N PRO A 27 -9.50 13.50 1.54
CA PRO A 27 -10.34 14.68 1.53
C PRO A 27 -11.54 14.43 0.61
N ARG A 28 -12.75 14.53 1.16
CA ARG A 28 -13.99 14.47 0.35
C ARG A 28 -14.03 15.73 -0.52
N ARG A 29 -13.67 15.60 -1.81
CA ARG A 29 -14.04 16.60 -2.81
C ARG A 29 -15.44 16.32 -3.34
N ARG A 30 -16.27 17.36 -3.42
CA ARG A 30 -17.46 17.33 -4.30
C ARG A 30 -16.93 17.14 -5.72
N ALA A 31 -17.37 16.09 -6.39
CA ALA A 31 -17.13 15.90 -7.81
C ALA A 31 -17.87 17.01 -8.57
N GLY A 32 -17.19 18.10 -8.88
CA GLY A 32 -17.66 19.07 -9.87
C GLY A 32 -17.21 18.60 -11.24
N GLY A 33 -18.18 18.22 -12.09
CA GLY A 33 -18.01 18.03 -13.54
C GLY A 33 -17.22 16.79 -13.98
N SER A 34 -17.92 15.80 -14.54
CA SER A 34 -17.31 14.69 -15.28
C SER A 34 -16.71 15.18 -16.59
N ALA A 35 -15.55 15.81 -16.54
CA ALA A 35 -14.66 15.84 -17.69
C ALA A 35 -13.92 14.49 -17.70
N THR A 36 -14.07 13.71 -18.78
CA THR A 36 -13.30 12.49 -19.06
C THR A 36 -11.85 12.87 -19.36
N LEU A 37 -11.17 13.46 -18.38
CA LEU A 37 -9.73 13.62 -18.45
C LEU A 37 -9.11 12.24 -18.28
N PRO A 38 -8.01 11.93 -18.99
CA PRO A 38 -7.27 10.70 -18.76
C PRO A 38 -7.00 10.54 -17.25
N LEU A 39 -7.21 9.34 -16.70
CA LEU A 39 -7.04 9.03 -15.28
C LEU A 39 -5.71 9.58 -14.72
N GLU A 40 -4.67 9.53 -15.53
CA GLU A 40 -3.35 10.07 -15.25
C GLU A 40 -3.36 11.58 -14.94
N LEU A 41 -4.02 12.39 -15.77
CA LEU A 41 -4.03 13.84 -15.64
C LEU A 41 -4.72 14.27 -14.34
N ARG A 42 -5.85 13.64 -14.04
CA ARG A 42 -6.56 13.88 -12.79
C ARG A 42 -5.73 13.49 -11.56
N LEU A 43 -4.97 12.41 -11.68
CA LEU A 43 -4.09 11.94 -10.60
C LEU A 43 -2.91 12.90 -10.39
N ARG A 44 -2.34 13.45 -11.48
CA ARG A 44 -1.27 14.46 -11.43
C ARG A 44 -1.72 15.74 -10.74
N GLU A 45 -2.90 16.25 -11.06
CA GLU A 45 -3.48 17.42 -10.39
C GLU A 45 -3.63 17.19 -8.88
N LEU A 46 -4.21 16.05 -8.51
CA LEU A 46 -4.43 15.71 -7.10
C LEU A 46 -3.11 15.59 -6.34
N VAL A 47 -2.09 14.99 -6.95
CA VAL A 47 -0.76 14.86 -6.35
C VAL A 47 -0.08 16.20 -6.21
N ALA A 48 -0.20 17.09 -7.20
CA ALA A 48 0.34 18.44 -7.10
C ALA A 48 -0.32 19.27 -5.99
N GLU A 49 -1.64 19.09 -5.80
CA GLU A 49 -2.39 19.79 -4.76
C GLU A 49 -2.12 19.26 -3.35
N VAL A 50 -2.06 17.93 -3.19
CA VAL A 50 -1.88 17.30 -1.87
C VAL A 50 -0.41 17.26 -1.44
N GLY A 51 0.52 17.26 -2.41
CA GLY A 51 1.96 17.16 -2.17
C GLY A 51 2.39 15.93 -1.36
N PRO A 52 1.86 14.71 -1.59
CA PRO A 52 2.26 13.55 -0.82
C PRO A 52 3.70 13.15 -1.16
N ARG A 53 4.39 12.54 -0.21
CA ARG A 53 5.76 12.04 -0.44
C ARG A 53 5.78 10.78 -1.30
N TRP A 54 4.75 9.96 -1.11
CA TRP A 54 4.53 8.71 -1.83
C TRP A 54 3.09 8.62 -2.33
N LEU A 55 2.94 8.27 -3.60
CA LEU A 55 1.68 7.85 -4.21
C LEU A 55 1.68 6.32 -4.31
N ALA A 56 0.73 5.66 -3.64
CA ALA A 56 0.54 4.22 -3.72
C ALA A 56 -0.62 3.86 -4.65
N VAL A 57 -0.34 3.13 -5.74
CA VAL A 57 -1.34 2.64 -6.68
C VAL A 57 -1.61 1.16 -6.40
N VAL A 58 -2.79 0.86 -5.86
CA VAL A 58 -3.21 -0.51 -5.51
C VAL A 58 -3.71 -1.23 -6.77
N GLY A 59 -2.82 -1.98 -7.40
CA GLY A 59 -3.06 -2.75 -8.61
C GLY A 59 -2.05 -2.44 -9.70
N ILE A 60 -1.14 -3.38 -9.96
CA ILE A 60 -0.10 -3.22 -10.99
C ILE A 60 -0.71 -3.03 -12.39
N THR A 61 -1.81 -3.71 -12.71
CA THR A 61 -2.50 -3.54 -14.01
C THR A 61 -3.05 -2.13 -14.20
N ALA A 62 -3.69 -1.58 -13.16
CA ALA A 62 -4.20 -0.20 -13.20
C ALA A 62 -3.05 0.80 -13.36
N TYR A 63 -1.92 0.57 -12.68
CA TYR A 63 -0.71 1.37 -12.87
C TYR A 63 -0.19 1.29 -14.32
N ARG A 64 -0.04 0.08 -14.87
CA ARG A 64 0.45 -0.14 -16.24
C ARG A 64 -0.39 0.60 -17.28
N ILE A 65 -1.72 0.59 -17.12
CA ILE A 65 -2.66 1.27 -18.00
C ILE A 65 -2.60 2.79 -17.79
N ALA A 66 -2.68 3.27 -16.55
CA ALA A 66 -2.73 4.69 -16.24
C ALA A 66 -1.45 5.45 -16.63
N PHE A 67 -0.30 4.77 -16.65
CA PHE A 67 1.00 5.40 -16.94
C PHE A 67 1.68 4.83 -18.20
N ALA A 68 0.93 4.11 -19.04
CA ALA A 68 1.44 3.48 -20.27
C ALA A 68 2.77 2.71 -20.07
N SER A 69 2.92 2.03 -18.94
CA SER A 69 4.16 1.36 -18.52
C SER A 69 3.98 -0.15 -18.43
N PRO A 70 3.95 -0.88 -19.55
CA PRO A 70 3.54 -2.29 -19.59
C PRO A 70 4.45 -3.23 -18.81
N ARG A 71 5.73 -2.86 -18.61
CA ARG A 71 6.74 -3.67 -17.90
C ARG A 71 6.86 -3.32 -16.42
N ALA A 72 6.02 -2.44 -15.90
CA ALA A 72 6.05 -2.08 -14.48
C ALA A 72 5.87 -3.31 -13.59
N VAL A 73 6.67 -3.39 -12.53
CA VAL A 73 6.61 -4.46 -11.52
C VAL A 73 6.05 -3.91 -10.21
N VAL A 74 5.57 -4.79 -9.33
CA VAL A 74 5.20 -4.38 -7.96
C VAL A 74 6.44 -3.85 -7.24
N GLY A 75 6.29 -2.72 -6.55
CA GLY A 75 7.39 -2.05 -5.87
C GLY A 75 7.48 -0.54 -6.15
N PRO A 76 8.56 0.09 -5.68
CA PRO A 76 8.86 1.48 -6.00
C PRO A 76 9.16 1.63 -7.49
N GLN A 77 8.59 2.67 -8.10
CA GLN A 77 8.75 2.96 -9.51
C GLN A 77 9.76 4.09 -9.72
N GLN A 78 10.42 4.09 -10.88
CA GLN A 78 11.26 5.21 -11.30
C GLN A 78 10.44 6.47 -11.64
N LEU A 79 9.19 6.27 -12.07
CA LEU A 79 8.26 7.38 -12.32
C LEU A 79 8.07 8.22 -11.07
N ARG A 80 8.22 9.54 -11.23
CA ARG A 80 7.90 10.53 -10.21
C ARG A 80 6.89 11.53 -10.74
N LEU A 81 6.01 11.98 -9.85
CA LEU A 81 5.05 13.04 -10.12
C LEU A 81 5.50 14.29 -9.34
N GLY A 82 6.37 15.09 -9.96
CA GLY A 82 7.12 16.14 -9.26
C GLY A 82 8.05 15.55 -8.20
N ALA A 83 7.93 16.01 -6.96
CA ALA A 83 8.67 15.45 -5.82
C ALA A 83 8.08 14.12 -5.31
N THR A 84 6.86 13.77 -5.72
CA THR A 84 6.15 12.58 -5.27
C THR A 84 6.72 11.32 -5.91
N ARG A 85 7.14 10.37 -5.09
CA ARG A 85 7.59 9.05 -5.54
C ARG A 85 6.39 8.12 -5.71
N VAL A 86 6.43 7.20 -6.67
CA VAL A 86 5.30 6.31 -6.96
C VAL A 86 5.62 4.86 -6.57
N TRP A 87 4.66 4.18 -5.96
CA TRP A 87 4.75 2.77 -5.58
C TRP A 87 3.56 2.00 -6.16
N ALA A 88 3.84 0.93 -6.89
CA ALA A 88 2.80 0.03 -7.41
C ALA A 88 2.63 -1.15 -6.45
N LEU A 89 1.42 -1.36 -5.94
CA LEU A 89 1.08 -2.41 -5.00
C LEU A 89 0.22 -3.50 -5.69
N PRO A 90 0.23 -4.74 -5.18
CA PRO A 90 -0.72 -5.75 -5.63
C PRO A 90 -2.15 -5.37 -5.22
N ASN A 91 -3.15 -5.71 -6.02
CA ASN A 91 -4.56 -5.51 -5.68
C ASN A 91 -5.14 -6.83 -5.13
N PRO A 92 -5.82 -6.82 -3.96
CA PRO A 92 -6.51 -8.00 -3.43
C PRO A 92 -7.70 -8.50 -4.27
N SER A 93 -8.13 -7.76 -5.30
CA SER A 93 -9.23 -8.19 -6.17
C SER A 93 -8.87 -9.40 -7.04
N GLY A 94 -9.88 -10.21 -7.37
CA GLY A 94 -9.73 -11.52 -8.03
C GLY A 94 -8.99 -11.54 -9.37
N LEU A 95 -8.77 -10.39 -10.02
CA LEU A 95 -7.97 -10.29 -11.24
C LEU A 95 -6.46 -10.50 -10.99
N ASN A 96 -5.99 -10.40 -9.73
CA ASN A 96 -4.63 -10.69 -9.30
C ASN A 96 -4.59 -11.76 -8.19
N ALA A 97 -5.50 -12.73 -8.21
CA ALA A 97 -5.65 -13.78 -7.19
C ALA A 97 -4.39 -14.64 -6.93
N HIS A 98 -3.37 -14.52 -7.78
CA HIS A 98 -2.10 -15.22 -7.65
C HIS A 98 -1.13 -14.60 -6.62
N TRP A 99 -1.48 -13.45 -6.01
CA TRP A 99 -0.65 -12.87 -4.96
C TRP A 99 -0.99 -13.45 -3.58
N PRO A 100 -0.07 -14.21 -2.94
CA PRO A 100 -0.31 -14.73 -1.62
C PRO A 100 -0.35 -13.58 -0.60
N LEU A 101 -1.28 -13.67 0.36
CA LEU A 101 -1.49 -12.64 1.39
C LEU A 101 -0.19 -12.24 2.12
N PRO A 102 0.73 -13.16 2.49
CA PRO A 102 2.00 -12.77 3.11
C PRO A 102 2.87 -11.87 2.23
N ALA A 103 2.91 -12.11 0.92
CA ALA A 103 3.66 -11.27 -0.02
C ALA A 103 3.02 -9.88 -0.15
N MET A 104 1.68 -9.80 -0.14
CA MET A 104 0.97 -8.52 -0.11
C MET A 104 1.31 -7.73 1.16
N VAL A 105 1.18 -8.34 2.34
CA VAL A 105 1.47 -7.67 3.62
C VAL A 105 2.91 -7.19 3.66
N SER A 106 3.85 -8.01 3.17
CA SER A 106 5.27 -7.64 3.06
C SER A 106 5.45 -6.38 2.21
N GLU A 107 4.76 -6.28 1.08
CA GLU A 107 4.85 -5.11 0.21
C GLU A 107 4.32 -3.83 0.84
N PHE A 108 3.15 -3.92 1.49
CA PHE A 108 2.58 -2.79 2.21
C PHE A 108 3.49 -2.36 3.37
N ALA A 109 4.15 -3.32 4.04
CA ALA A 109 5.14 -3.01 5.08
C ALA A 109 6.36 -2.29 4.50
N ARG A 110 6.89 -2.72 3.33
CA ARG A 110 7.99 -2.02 2.64
C ARG A 110 7.65 -0.57 2.32
N LEU A 111 6.45 -0.32 1.78
CA LEU A 111 5.97 1.04 1.53
C LEU A 111 5.87 1.85 2.83
N ARG A 112 5.33 1.28 3.92
CA ARG A 112 5.22 1.97 5.21
C ARG A 112 6.59 2.41 5.72
N VAL A 113 7.60 1.54 5.66
CA VAL A 113 8.97 1.87 6.07
C VAL A 113 9.53 2.99 5.19
N ALA A 114 9.38 2.91 3.87
CA ALA A 114 9.85 3.94 2.96
C ALA A 114 9.14 5.29 3.14
N ALA A 115 7.87 5.28 3.55
CA ALA A 115 7.10 6.49 3.86
C ALA A 115 7.52 7.11 5.19
N ALA A 116 7.86 6.30 6.20
CA ALA A 116 8.39 6.78 7.47
C ALA A 116 9.81 7.35 7.33
N ALA A 117 10.69 6.64 6.63
CA ALA A 117 12.04 7.12 6.33
C ALA A 117 11.99 8.42 5.52
N ALA A 118 11.06 8.48 4.55
CA ALA A 118 10.78 9.76 3.92
C ALA A 118 10.40 10.76 5.01
N ALA A 119 9.33 10.57 5.80
CA ALA A 119 8.88 11.52 6.84
C ALA A 119 10.01 12.20 7.63
N GLU A 120 11.06 11.48 7.97
CA GLU A 120 12.25 11.97 8.70
C GLU A 120 13.22 12.84 7.87
N ASP A 121 13.27 12.67 6.54
CA ASP A 121 14.11 13.44 5.60
C ASP A 121 13.56 14.85 5.22
N ALA A 122 12.40 15.27 5.73
CA ALA A 122 11.80 16.59 5.40
C ALA A 122 11.62 17.45 6.64
#